data_AF-A0A239MNT2-F1
#
_entry.id   AF-A0A239MNT2-F1
#
_cell.length_a   1.000
_cell.length_b   1.000
_cell.length_c   1.000
_cell.angle_alpha   90.00
_cell.angle_beta   90.00
_cell.angle_gamma   90.00
#
_symmetry.space_group_name_H-M   'P 1'
#
loop_
_entity.id
_entity.type
_entity.pdbx_description
1 polymer ?
#
loop_
_entity_poly.entity_id
_entity_poly.type
_entity_poly.pdbx_seq_one_letter_code
_entity_poly.pdbx_strand_id
1 'polypeptide(L)'
;MSATVREPVRRATFAVEIAVGGLLFDMDGILVSSTLGDERCWTRWAGRHLPGQSFDLKRTHGRRAADTIRDHFQTLDRPAIEAHLAELD
;
A
#
# COMPACT_ATOMS: atom_id res chain seq x y z
N MET A 1 22.74 37.75 -27.59
CA MET A 1 21.99 36.65 -26.96
C MET A 1 22.37 36.63 -25.48
N SER A 2 21.52 37.15 -24.59
CA SER A 2 21.80 37.25 -23.14
C SER A 2 21.09 36.10 -22.42
N ALA A 3 21.86 35.19 -21.83
CA ALA A 3 21.31 34.08 -21.05
C ALA A 3 20.82 34.61 -19.70
N THR A 4 19.51 34.52 -19.45
CA THR A 4 18.92 34.79 -18.13
C THR A 4 19.30 33.64 -17.20
N VAL A 5 20.27 33.90 -16.32
CA VAL A 5 20.54 33.02 -15.17
C VAL A 5 19.32 33.10 -14.25
N ARG A 6 18.58 32.01 -14.12
CA ARG A 6 17.49 31.91 -13.15
C ARG A 6 18.11 31.67 -11.78
N GLU A 7 18.02 32.66 -10.91
CA GLU A 7 18.35 32.54 -9.49
C GLU A 7 17.64 31.33 -8.86
N PRO A 8 18.31 30.53 -8.02
CA PRO A 8 17.70 29.39 -7.35
C PRO A 8 16.60 29.87 -6.40
N VAL A 9 15.39 29.34 -6.56
CA VAL A 9 14.26 29.61 -5.65
C VAL A 9 14.63 29.11 -4.26
N ARG A 10 14.87 30.04 -3.32
CA ARG A 10 15.07 29.70 -1.90
C ARG A 10 13.75 29.17 -1.35
N ARG A 11 13.70 27.88 -1.00
CA ARG A 11 12.60 27.33 -0.20
C ARG A 11 12.70 27.93 1.19
N ALA A 12 11.75 28.77 1.56
CA ALA A 12 11.60 29.21 2.94
C ALA A 12 11.16 28.00 3.78
N THR A 13 12.02 27.59 4.71
CA THR A 13 11.70 26.55 5.69
C THR A 13 10.99 27.23 6.85
N PHE A 14 9.71 26.92 7.04
CA PHE A 14 8.97 27.37 8.21
C PHE A 14 8.91 26.21 9.21
N ALA A 15 9.29 26.50 10.46
CA ALA A 15 9.08 25.55 11.55
C ALA A 15 7.61 25.57 11.94
N VAL A 16 7.00 24.39 12.03
CA VAL A 16 5.63 24.21 12.54
C VAL A 16 5.72 23.42 13.82
N GLU A 17 5.17 23.97 14.89
CA GLU A 17 5.03 23.28 16.18
C GLU A 17 3.59 22.79 16.31
N ILE A 18 3.41 21.50 16.62
CA ILE A 18 2.10 20.88 16.80
C ILE A 18 2.10 20.14 18.14
N ALA A 19 1.28 20.62 19.08
CA ALA A 19 1.07 19.96 20.37
C ALA A 19 -0.05 18.92 20.27
N VAL A 20 0.24 17.66 20.60
CA VAL A 20 -0.72 16.54 20.59
C VAL A 20 -0.58 15.68 21.83
N GLY A 21 -1.67 15.02 22.25
CA GLY A 21 -1.66 14.08 23.38
C GLY A 21 -1.12 12.69 23.05
N GLY A 22 -0.92 12.38 21.77
CA GLY A 22 -0.41 11.09 21.30
C GLY A 22 -0.26 11.06 19.79
N LEU A 23 0.56 10.12 19.31
CA LEU A 23 0.81 9.87 17.89
C LEU A 23 0.48 8.41 17.59
N LEU A 24 -0.27 8.17 16.52
CA LEU A 24 -0.52 6.84 16.00
C LEU A 24 0.20 6.71 14.65
N PHE A 25 1.10 5.75 14.56
CA PHE A 25 1.78 5.39 13.33
C PHE A 25 1.18 4.11 12.78
N ASP A 26 0.87 4.11 11.49
CA ASP A 26 0.63 2.86 10.77
C ASP A 26 1.95 2.06 10.65
N MET A 27 1.88 0.78 10.31
CA MET A 27 3.05 -0.08 10.19
C MET A 27 3.62 -0.08 8.77
N ASP A 28 2.82 -0.56 7.80
CA ASP A 28 3.27 -0.83 6.44
C ASP A 28 3.39 0.46 5.62
N GLY A 29 4.57 0.70 5.06
CA GLY A 29 4.86 1.93 4.33
C GLY A 29 5.06 3.18 5.21
N ILE A 30 4.87 3.07 6.54
CA ILE A 30 5.15 4.14 7.51
C ILE A 30 6.34 3.79 8.40
N LEU A 31 6.23 2.74 9.22
CA LEU A 31 7.31 2.28 10.08
C LEU A 31 8.23 1.29 9.37
N VAL A 32 7.68 0.51 8.43
CA VAL A 32 8.40 -0.55 7.71
C VAL A 32 8.26 -0.35 6.20
N SER A 33 9.38 -0.43 5.47
CA SER A 33 9.36 -0.45 4.00
C SER A 33 8.93 -1.84 3.49
N SER A 34 7.63 -2.12 3.53
CA SER A 34 7.06 -3.44 3.19
C SER A 34 6.40 -3.53 1.80
N THR A 35 6.29 -2.43 1.05
CA THR A 35 5.59 -2.38 -0.26
C THR A 35 6.05 -3.47 -1.24
N LEU A 36 7.37 -3.67 -1.39
CA LEU A 36 7.88 -4.71 -2.30
C LEU A 36 7.55 -6.13 -1.83
N GLY A 37 7.44 -6.33 -0.50
CA GLY A 37 6.97 -7.59 0.06
C GLY A 37 5.51 -7.82 -0.32
N ASP A 38 4.65 -6.87 0.04
CA ASP A 38 3.21 -6.90 -0.26
C ASP A 38 2.94 -7.17 -1.75
N GLU A 39 3.62 -6.45 -2.65
CA GLU A 39 3.46 -6.64 -4.11
C GLU A 39 3.83 -8.06 -4.56
N ARG A 40 4.87 -8.68 -3.98
CA ARG A 40 5.25 -10.06 -4.32
C ARG A 40 4.21 -11.06 -3.83
N CYS A 41 3.74 -10.93 -2.59
CA CYS A 41 2.72 -11.79 -1.99
C CYS A 41 1.46 -11.79 -2.87
N TRP A 42 0.97 -10.59 -3.20
CA TRP A 42 -0.23 -10.41 -4.01
C TRP A 42 -0.07 -10.86 -5.46
N THR A 43 1.08 -10.59 -6.08
CA THR A 43 1.35 -11.05 -7.46
C THR A 43 1.29 -12.57 -7.54
N ARG A 44 1.92 -13.26 -6.58
CA ARG A 44 1.90 -14.72 -6.52
C ARG A 44 0.50 -15.26 -6.24
N TRP A 45 -0.22 -14.65 -5.31
CA TRP A 45 -1.60 -15.02 -4.99
C TRP A 45 -2.54 -14.84 -6.19
N ALA A 46 -2.48 -13.68 -6.86
CA ALA A 46 -3.31 -13.40 -8.03
C ALA A 46 -3.00 -14.34 -9.20
N GLY A 47 -1.72 -14.71 -9.39
CA GLY A 47 -1.34 -15.70 -10.39
C GLY A 47 -1.95 -17.09 -10.17
N ARG A 48 -2.25 -17.45 -8.91
CA ARG A 48 -2.93 -18.73 -8.57
C ARG A 48 -4.44 -18.64 -8.67
N HIS A 49 -5.03 -17.55 -8.16
CA HIS A 49 -6.48 -17.46 -7.92
C HIS A 49 -7.26 -16.66 -8.96
N LEU A 50 -6.58 -15.79 -9.71
CA LEU A 50 -7.18 -14.89 -10.70
C LEU A 50 -6.50 -15.04 -12.08
N PRO A 51 -6.32 -16.26 -12.60
CA PRO A 51 -5.60 -16.46 -13.86
C PRO A 51 -6.29 -15.74 -15.02
N GLY A 52 -5.51 -14.97 -15.78
CA GLY A 52 -6.01 -14.20 -16.92
C GLY A 52 -6.79 -12.93 -16.57
N GLN A 53 -6.89 -12.58 -15.29
CA GLN A 53 -7.51 -11.33 -14.85
C GLN A 53 -6.46 -10.30 -14.45
N SER A 54 -6.75 -9.01 -14.66
CA SER A 54 -5.92 -7.93 -14.15
C SER A 54 -6.13 -7.78 -12.64
N PHE A 55 -5.05 -7.69 -11.88
CA PHE A 55 -5.07 -7.44 -10.44
C PHE A 55 -4.34 -6.12 -10.14
N ASP A 56 -5.03 -5.16 -9.52
CA ASP A 56 -4.47 -3.84 -9.20
C ASP A 56 -3.80 -3.86 -7.82
N LEU A 57 -2.49 -4.05 -7.81
CA LEU A 57 -1.67 -4.06 -6.59
C LEU A 57 -1.81 -2.76 -5.78
N LYS A 58 -2.06 -1.60 -6.41
CA LYS A 58 -2.20 -0.35 -5.65
C LYS A 58 -3.45 -0.35 -4.77
N ARG A 59 -4.47 -1.14 -5.13
CA ARG A 59 -5.69 -1.27 -4.34
C ARG A 59 -5.52 -2.18 -3.13
N THR A 60 -4.36 -2.80 -2.89
CA THR A 60 -4.12 -3.64 -1.70
C THR A 60 -3.49 -2.87 -0.55
N HIS A 61 -2.73 -1.81 -0.83
CA HIS A 61 -1.97 -1.09 0.20
C HIS A 61 -2.86 -0.46 1.28
N GLY A 62 -2.47 -0.64 2.54
CA GLY A 62 -3.18 -0.08 3.70
C GLY A 62 -4.57 -0.67 3.93
N ARG A 63 -4.93 -1.76 3.23
CA ARG A 63 -6.21 -2.45 3.41
C ARG A 63 -6.00 -3.79 4.07
N ARG A 64 -7.03 -4.26 4.78
CA ARG A 64 -7.05 -5.62 5.29
C ARG A 64 -7.06 -6.59 4.11
N ALA A 65 -6.12 -7.53 4.07
CA ALA A 65 -6.04 -8.54 3.01
C ALA A 65 -7.36 -9.31 2.81
N ALA A 66 -8.10 -9.57 3.90
CA ALA A 66 -9.41 -10.21 3.85
C ALA A 66 -10.43 -9.43 3.01
N ASP A 67 -10.40 -8.10 3.04
CA ASP A 67 -11.31 -7.26 2.27
C ASP A 67 -10.95 -7.28 0.79
N THR A 68 -9.65 -7.25 0.48
CA THR A 68 -9.16 -7.45 -0.90
C THR A 68 -9.61 -8.80 -1.46
N ILE A 69 -9.52 -9.89 -0.70
CA ILE A 69 -9.98 -11.21 -1.14
C ILE A 69 -11.49 -11.21 -1.38
N ARG A 70 -12.29 -10.60 -0.50
CA ARG A 70 -13.76 -10.51 -0.65
C ARG A 70 -14.19 -9.72 -1.88
N ASP A 71 -13.43 -8.70 -2.28
CA ASP A 71 -13.71 -7.94 -3.51
C ASP A 71 -13.70 -8.84 -4.75
N HIS A 72 -12.89 -9.91 -4.72
CA HIS A 72 -12.80 -10.89 -5.81
C HIS A 72 -13.68 -12.14 -5.61
N PHE A 73 -13.98 -12.51 -4.37
CA PHE A 73 -14.78 -13.69 -4.04
C PHE A 73 -15.85 -13.37 -2.97
N GLN A 74 -16.94 -12.73 -3.43
CA GLN A 74 -17.98 -12.19 -2.55
C GLN A 74 -18.77 -13.25 -1.75
N THR A 75 -18.74 -14.52 -2.19
CA THR A 75 -19.51 -15.61 -1.59
C THR A 75 -18.71 -16.46 -0.62
N LEU A 76 -17.42 -16.17 -0.39
CA LEU A 76 -16.60 -16.95 0.54
C LEU A 76 -17.03 -16.68 1.98
N ASP A 77 -17.13 -17.77 2.74
CA ASP A 77 -17.30 -17.71 4.18
C ASP A 77 -15.97 -17.41 4.87
N ARG A 78 -16.02 -17.24 6.19
CA ARG A 78 -14.82 -16.87 6.96
C ARG A 78 -13.69 -17.91 6.88
N PRO A 79 -13.93 -19.21 7.05
CA PRO A 79 -12.89 -20.22 6.88
C PRO A 79 -12.24 -20.21 5.49
N ALA A 80 -13.02 -20.02 4.43
CA ALA A 80 -12.46 -19.92 3.09
C ALA A 80 -11.60 -18.67 2.91
N ILE A 81 -12.01 -17.51 3.44
CA ILE A 81 -11.16 -16.31 3.46
C ILE A 81 -9.86 -16.57 4.23
N GLU A 82 -9.91 -17.25 5.36
CA GLU A 82 -8.71 -17.59 6.16
C GLU A 82 -7.76 -18.52 5.39
N ALA A 83 -8.28 -19.47 4.62
CA ALA A 83 -7.45 -20.30 3.75
C ALA A 83 -6.70 -19.47 2.69
N HIS A 84 -7.36 -18.50 2.04
CA HIS A 84 -6.69 -17.59 1.11
C HIS A 84 -5.64 -16.70 1.80
N LEU A 85 -5.91 -16.23 3.02
CA LEU A 85 -4.96 -15.44 3.80
C LEU A 85 -3.69 -16.23 4.13
N ALA A 86 -3.85 -17.52 4.47
CA ALA A 86 -2.72 -18.40 4.77
C ALA A 86 -1.79 -18.65 3.56
N GLU A 87 -2.23 -18.31 2.34
CA GLU A 87 -1.42 -18.41 1.13
C GLU A 87 -0.67 -17.12 0.76
N LEU A 88 -0.89 -16.03 1.49
CA LEU A 88 -0.13 -14.79 1.35
C LEU A 88 1.20 -14.95 2.13
N ASP A 89 2.18 -15.56 1.47
CA ASP A 89 3.57 -15.74 1.95
C ASP A 89 4.37 -14.43 1.91
#